data_AF-A0A0M8KMS1-F1
#
_entry.id   AF-A0A0M8KMS1-F1
#
_cell.length_a   1.000
_cell.length_b   1.000
_cell.length_c   1.000
_cell.angle_alpha   90.00
_cell.angle_beta   90.00
_cell.angle_gamma   90.00
#
_symmetry.space_group_name_H-M   'P 1'
#
loop_
_entity.id
_entity.type
_entity.pdbx_description
1 polymer ?
#
loop_
_entity_poly.entity_id
_entity_poly.type
_entity_poly.pdbx_seq_one_letter_code
_entity_poly.pdbx_strand_id
1 'polypeptide(L)'
;MSASDLYFLDVDEPTALTRMLSDGFEDWSKQVASTGFCSRPVRLFGQARTFDRRSGQHLSTFDSRALPDSVLYVRCGNRRASRCPSCSHEYQGDMWHLLSAGVSGGDKGVPESVSTHPLVFLTLTAPSFGAVHSSTRPGAQPRPCTVNAAPGLCEHGRPRRCTERHDADDSRVGQALCPDCYDYEGHAVWQWHCPELWRRFTIRLRRLVAARLGMSEKASRNLLRVQFAKVGEYQKRGAIHLHALVRLDGAPSDDDPFPSPAVDVPASWLAERCLEAARDIEIDAAPVDAHDSARVLRFGPQVDARPVQRHSDDESDVSPEMVSAYLAKYATKAAGDVAVDGTPNRHLKQLRETCLDLCGRALLHEGFSSPYALLGKWADALGFRGHFASKSRRFSTTLGTLRDARRKYHRDREQLETHTDHASTDDQLDAAEHIVVLNEFRFVGQGWLTPGDAELARSAADAAREWKDTRRAARQPHKKGKNHGQALLHR
;
A
#
# COMPACT_ATOMS: atom_id res chain seq x y z
N MET A 1 9.29 7.88 -22.97
CA MET A 1 10.22 6.96 -23.63
C MET A 1 9.46 6.10 -24.60
N SER A 2 10.00 5.95 -25.80
CA SER A 2 9.51 5.10 -26.89
C SER A 2 10.30 3.79 -26.94
N ALA A 3 9.85 2.83 -27.75
CA ALA A 3 10.57 1.58 -28.01
C ALA A 3 11.98 1.81 -28.58
N SER A 4 12.18 2.92 -29.29
CA SER A 4 13.44 3.31 -29.93
C SER A 4 14.53 3.74 -28.93
N ASP A 5 14.14 4.12 -27.71
CA ASP A 5 15.10 4.59 -26.69
C ASP A 5 15.91 3.43 -26.08
N LEU A 6 15.51 2.17 -26.30
CA LEU A 6 16.24 0.99 -25.81
C LEU A 6 17.57 0.74 -26.55
N TYR A 7 17.73 1.28 -27.77
CA TYR A 7 18.96 1.10 -28.56
C TYR A 7 20.15 1.91 -28.02
N PHE A 8 19.90 2.89 -27.15
CA PHE A 8 20.92 3.80 -26.63
C PHE A 8 21.35 3.48 -25.19
N LEU A 9 20.92 2.33 -24.66
CA LEU A 9 21.29 1.90 -23.33
C LEU A 9 22.68 1.27 -23.34
N ASP A 10 23.53 1.71 -22.42
CA ASP A 10 24.76 1.00 -22.09
C ASP A 10 24.39 -0.28 -21.34
N VAL A 11 24.88 -1.43 -21.79
CA VAL A 11 24.51 -2.75 -21.26
C VAL A 11 25.75 -3.60 -21.01
N ASP A 12 25.81 -4.20 -19.83
CA ASP A 12 26.94 -5.03 -19.42
C ASP A 12 26.67 -6.53 -19.65
N GLU A 13 25.40 -6.97 -19.70
CA GLU A 13 25.05 -8.38 -19.91
C GLU A 13 25.20 -8.81 -21.38
N PRO A 14 26.00 -9.85 -21.70
CA PRO A 14 26.19 -10.30 -23.09
C PRO A 14 24.91 -10.73 -23.80
N THR A 15 23.92 -11.20 -23.03
CA THR A 15 22.60 -11.57 -23.58
C THR A 15 21.74 -10.36 -23.95
N ALA A 16 22.04 -9.16 -23.43
CA ALA A 16 21.36 -7.92 -23.80
C ALA A 16 21.72 -7.51 -25.24
N LEU A 17 23.01 -7.55 -25.58
CA LEU A 17 23.47 -7.27 -26.94
C LEU A 17 22.85 -8.26 -27.95
N THR A 18 22.79 -9.54 -27.57
CA THR A 18 22.14 -10.58 -28.39
C THR A 18 20.67 -10.24 -28.66
N ARG A 19 19.94 -9.74 -27.65
CA ARG A 19 18.54 -9.30 -27.80
C ARG A 19 18.44 -8.06 -28.70
N MET A 20 19.30 -7.06 -28.51
CA MET A 20 19.31 -5.82 -29.30
C MET A 20 19.56 -6.07 -30.79
N LEU A 21 20.37 -7.08 -31.11
CA LEU A 21 20.69 -7.46 -32.49
C LEU A 21 19.68 -8.46 -33.11
N SER A 22 18.65 -8.87 -32.37
CA SER A 22 17.65 -9.83 -32.88
C SER A 22 16.62 -9.16 -33.78
N ASP A 23 16.18 -9.87 -34.83
CA ASP A 23 15.19 -9.37 -35.80
C ASP A 23 13.86 -8.93 -35.14
N GLY A 24 13.49 -9.54 -34.02
CA GLY A 24 12.27 -9.23 -33.26
C GLY A 24 12.42 -8.17 -32.16
N PHE A 25 13.56 -7.47 -32.10
CA PHE A 25 13.84 -6.55 -30.99
C PHE A 25 12.86 -5.39 -30.89
N GLU A 26 12.43 -4.81 -32.01
CA GLU A 26 11.52 -3.67 -31.99
C GLU A 26 10.15 -4.05 -31.41
N ASP A 27 9.61 -5.18 -31.85
CA ASP A 27 8.35 -5.70 -31.32
C ASP A 27 8.46 -6.16 -29.86
N TRP A 28 9.63 -6.70 -29.50
CA TRP A 28 9.92 -7.05 -28.11
C TRP A 28 9.94 -5.78 -27.24
N SER A 29 10.61 -4.73 -27.71
CA SER A 29 10.70 -3.42 -27.06
C SER A 29 9.32 -2.78 -26.88
N LYS A 30 8.47 -2.81 -27.90
CA LYS A 30 7.06 -2.36 -27.81
C LYS A 30 6.31 -3.12 -26.72
N GLN A 31 6.50 -4.44 -26.64
CA GLN A 31 5.86 -5.26 -25.60
C GLN A 31 6.41 -4.95 -24.20
N VAL A 32 7.71 -4.71 -24.06
CA VAL A 32 8.32 -4.29 -22.80
C VAL A 32 7.76 -2.94 -22.34
N ALA A 33 7.66 -1.98 -23.26
CA ALA A 33 7.09 -0.66 -23.00
C ALA A 33 5.61 -0.73 -22.62
N SER A 34 4.81 -1.63 -23.22
CA SER A 34 3.40 -1.82 -22.86
C SER A 34 3.22 -2.39 -21.45
N THR A 35 4.21 -3.12 -20.92
CA THR A 35 4.26 -3.49 -19.49
C THR A 35 4.71 -2.35 -18.58
N GLY A 36 5.00 -1.17 -19.13
CA GLY A 36 5.61 -0.05 -18.41
C GLY A 36 6.98 -0.40 -17.86
N PHE A 37 7.74 -1.28 -18.52
CA PHE A 37 9.06 -1.75 -18.07
C PHE A 37 8.98 -2.49 -16.72
N CYS A 38 8.10 -3.50 -16.65
CA CYS A 38 7.92 -4.31 -15.45
C CYS A 38 9.20 -5.09 -15.12
N SER A 39 9.64 -5.12 -13.86
CA SER A 39 10.87 -5.84 -13.49
C SER A 39 10.74 -7.37 -13.60
N ARG A 40 9.54 -7.91 -13.47
CA ARG A 40 9.30 -9.36 -13.46
C ARG A 40 7.92 -9.71 -14.02
N PRO A 41 7.67 -9.46 -15.33
CA PRO A 41 6.34 -9.58 -15.93
C PRO A 41 5.79 -11.01 -15.82
N VAL A 42 4.48 -11.15 -15.82
CA VAL A 42 3.79 -12.43 -16.00
C VAL A 42 3.81 -12.78 -17.48
N ARG A 43 4.14 -14.03 -17.81
CA ARG A 43 4.13 -14.53 -19.18
C ARG A 43 2.88 -15.37 -19.39
N LEU A 44 2.09 -14.98 -20.39
CA LEU A 44 0.88 -15.68 -20.78
C LEU A 44 1.04 -16.24 -22.19
N PHE A 45 0.62 -17.47 -22.39
CA PHE A 45 0.50 -18.08 -23.72
C PHE A 45 -0.97 -18.31 -24.01
N GLY A 46 -1.44 -17.94 -25.19
CA GLY A 46 -2.84 -18.09 -25.56
C GLY A 46 -3.33 -17.12 -26.62
N GLN A 47 -4.65 -17.04 -26.74
CA GLN A 47 -5.35 -16.22 -27.71
C GLN A 47 -6.48 -15.43 -27.07
N ALA A 48 -6.81 -14.29 -27.66
CA ALA A 48 -8.02 -13.54 -27.35
C ALA A 48 -8.85 -13.37 -28.62
N ARG A 49 -10.13 -13.74 -28.57
CA ARG A 49 -11.06 -13.62 -29.70
C ARG A 49 -12.11 -12.58 -29.40
N THR A 50 -12.24 -11.62 -30.29
CA THR A 50 -13.13 -10.47 -30.17
C THR A 50 -14.35 -10.70 -31.05
N PHE A 51 -15.53 -10.55 -30.48
CA PHE A 51 -16.81 -10.71 -31.17
C PHE A 51 -17.68 -9.47 -30.96
N ASP A 52 -18.50 -9.14 -31.95
CA ASP A 52 -19.63 -8.25 -31.77
C ASP A 52 -20.71 -8.97 -30.97
N ARG A 53 -21.17 -8.34 -29.90
CA ARG A 53 -22.09 -8.90 -28.90
C ARG A 53 -23.51 -9.06 -29.44
N ARG A 54 -23.93 -8.22 -30.39
CA ARG A 54 -25.30 -8.22 -30.91
C ARG A 54 -25.48 -9.27 -32.00
N SER A 55 -24.55 -9.31 -32.95
CA SER A 55 -24.57 -10.19 -34.11
C SER A 55 -23.88 -11.53 -33.85
N GLY A 56 -22.99 -11.60 -32.84
CA GLY A 56 -22.09 -12.74 -32.66
C GLY A 56 -20.96 -12.80 -33.70
N GLN A 57 -20.81 -11.77 -34.55
CA GLN A 57 -19.79 -11.75 -35.59
C GLN A 57 -18.39 -11.72 -34.97
N HIS A 58 -17.50 -12.58 -35.45
CA HIS A 58 -16.08 -12.53 -35.10
C HIS A 58 -15.40 -11.31 -35.74
N LEU A 59 -14.79 -10.46 -34.90
CA LEU A 59 -14.14 -9.22 -35.32
C LEU A 59 -12.62 -9.40 -35.48
N SER A 60 -11.96 -10.04 -34.52
CA SER A 60 -10.51 -10.23 -34.55
C SER A 60 -10.04 -11.34 -33.63
N THR A 61 -8.91 -11.95 -33.97
CA THR A 61 -8.17 -12.88 -33.10
C THR A 61 -6.78 -12.33 -32.83
N PHE A 62 -6.42 -12.24 -31.56
CA PHE A 62 -5.05 -12.02 -31.10
C PHE A 62 -4.45 -13.37 -30.67
N ASP A 63 -3.20 -13.64 -31.05
CA ASP A 63 -2.48 -14.86 -30.67
C ASP A 63 -1.05 -14.54 -30.21
N SER A 64 -0.72 -14.95 -28.98
CA SER A 64 0.62 -14.74 -28.41
C SER A 64 1.76 -15.39 -29.20
N ARG A 65 1.50 -16.39 -30.05
CA ARG A 65 2.52 -17.01 -30.92
C ARG A 65 3.11 -16.04 -31.93
N ALA A 66 2.33 -15.01 -32.33
CA ALA A 66 2.78 -13.96 -33.23
C ALA A 66 3.63 -12.90 -32.52
N LEU A 67 3.74 -12.96 -31.19
CA LEU A 67 4.55 -12.05 -30.41
C LEU A 67 5.99 -12.58 -30.23
N PRO A 68 6.95 -11.69 -29.95
CA PRO A 68 8.27 -12.06 -29.48
C PRO A 68 8.19 -13.08 -28.35
N ASP A 69 9.08 -14.07 -28.40
CA ASP A 69 9.16 -15.17 -27.44
C ASP A 69 7.89 -16.05 -27.35
N SER A 70 6.94 -15.88 -28.28
CA SER A 70 5.64 -16.56 -28.31
C SER A 70 4.81 -16.39 -27.03
N VAL A 71 5.00 -15.28 -26.31
CA VAL A 71 4.25 -14.98 -25.09
C VAL A 71 3.75 -13.54 -25.09
N LEU A 72 2.66 -13.32 -24.36
CA LEU A 72 2.21 -12.00 -23.95
C LEU A 72 2.78 -11.69 -22.56
N TYR A 73 3.64 -10.69 -22.48
CA TYR A 73 4.10 -10.10 -21.24
C TYR A 73 3.01 -9.20 -20.65
N VAL A 74 2.62 -9.48 -19.40
CA VAL A 74 1.68 -8.70 -18.61
C VAL A 74 2.36 -8.19 -17.35
N ARG A 75 2.00 -6.99 -16.93
CA ARG A 75 2.52 -6.38 -15.69
C ARG A 75 2.28 -7.30 -14.50
N CYS A 76 3.28 -7.46 -13.63
CA CYS A 76 3.15 -8.33 -12.45
C CYS A 76 2.18 -7.82 -11.39
N GLY A 77 1.80 -6.53 -11.44
CA GLY A 77 0.90 -5.91 -10.46
C GLY A 77 1.44 -5.87 -9.03
N ASN A 78 2.73 -6.14 -8.82
CA ASN A 78 3.32 -6.17 -7.49
C ASN A 78 3.42 -4.75 -6.94
N ARG A 79 2.75 -4.51 -5.80
CA ARG A 79 2.72 -3.20 -5.13
C ARG A 79 4.06 -2.80 -4.50
N ARG A 80 5.01 -3.73 -4.36
CA ARG A 80 6.26 -3.51 -3.60
C ARG A 80 7.32 -2.86 -4.47
N ALA A 81 7.78 -1.68 -4.06
CA ALA A 81 8.81 -0.95 -4.79
C ALA A 81 10.11 -1.78 -4.92
N SER A 82 10.53 -2.47 -3.85
CA SER A 82 11.70 -3.36 -3.84
C SER A 82 11.60 -4.56 -4.78
N ARG A 83 10.40 -4.92 -5.26
CA ARG A 83 10.20 -6.07 -6.16
C ARG A 83 9.92 -5.65 -7.59
N CYS A 84 9.21 -4.55 -7.78
CA CYS A 84 8.93 -3.99 -9.10
C CYS A 84 8.64 -2.49 -8.96
N PRO A 85 9.66 -1.61 -9.11
CA PRO A 85 9.48 -0.17 -9.02
C PRO A 85 8.40 0.37 -9.97
N SER A 86 8.34 -0.14 -11.20
CA SER A 86 7.35 0.27 -12.20
C SER A 86 5.90 -0.01 -11.77
N CYS A 87 5.56 -1.26 -11.44
CA CYS A 87 4.21 -1.62 -11.02
C CYS A 87 3.83 -0.95 -9.71
N SER A 88 4.79 -0.85 -8.78
CA SER A 88 4.62 -0.15 -7.51
C SER A 88 4.31 1.32 -7.68
N HIS A 89 5.00 2.02 -8.59
CA HIS A 89 4.79 3.44 -8.86
C HIS A 89 3.37 3.70 -9.41
N GLU A 90 2.90 2.85 -10.33
CA GLU A 90 1.53 2.97 -10.82
C GLU A 90 0.50 2.70 -9.73
N TYR A 91 0.72 1.66 -8.92
CA TYR A 91 -0.13 1.38 -7.77
C TYR A 91 -0.15 2.55 -6.77
N GLN A 92 0.99 3.19 -6.53
CA GLN A 92 1.07 4.39 -5.69
C GLN A 92 0.21 5.53 -6.25
N GLY A 93 0.26 5.77 -7.56
CA GLY A 93 -0.59 6.76 -8.22
C GLY A 93 -2.08 6.42 -8.08
N ASP A 94 -2.46 5.15 -8.26
CA ASP A 94 -3.82 4.68 -8.05
C ASP A 94 -4.30 4.90 -6.61
N MET A 95 -3.45 4.58 -5.63
CA MET A 95 -3.74 4.81 -4.22
C MET A 95 -3.87 6.31 -3.92
N TRP A 96 -3.02 7.15 -4.51
CA TRP A 96 -3.13 8.61 -4.37
C TRP A 96 -4.45 9.13 -4.88
N HIS A 97 -4.86 8.76 -6.11
CA HIS A 97 -6.16 9.18 -6.66
C HIS A 97 -7.34 8.67 -5.83
N LEU A 98 -7.28 7.43 -5.38
CA LEU A 98 -8.32 6.82 -4.55
C LEU A 98 -8.47 7.54 -3.20
N LEU A 99 -7.35 7.91 -2.56
CA LEU A 99 -7.36 8.62 -1.28
C LEU A 99 -7.75 10.08 -1.48
N SER A 100 -7.14 10.77 -2.44
CA SER A 100 -7.41 12.18 -2.74
C SER A 100 -8.87 12.42 -3.10
N ALA A 101 -9.49 11.55 -3.92
CA ALA A 101 -10.91 11.67 -4.23
C ALA A 101 -11.79 11.52 -2.98
N GLY A 102 -11.41 10.63 -2.05
CA GLY A 102 -12.13 10.42 -0.78
C GLY A 102 -11.85 11.46 0.31
N VAL A 103 -10.93 12.40 0.07
CA VAL A 103 -10.61 13.45 1.04
C VAL A 103 -11.06 14.80 0.50
N SER A 104 -10.66 15.12 -0.72
CA SER A 104 -10.91 16.43 -1.32
C SER A 104 -12.18 16.47 -2.17
N GLY A 105 -12.71 15.32 -2.61
CA GLY A 105 -13.79 15.29 -3.59
C GLY A 105 -13.41 15.93 -4.93
N GLY A 106 -14.41 16.23 -5.76
CA GLY A 106 -14.28 16.98 -7.02
C GLY A 106 -13.71 16.21 -8.21
N ASP A 107 -13.37 14.93 -8.05
CA ASP A 107 -12.83 14.09 -9.11
C ASP A 107 -13.23 12.62 -8.91
N LYS A 108 -13.11 11.82 -9.97
CA LYS A 108 -13.29 10.35 -9.98
C LYS A 108 -14.66 9.89 -9.44
N GLY A 109 -15.70 10.69 -9.68
CA GLY A 109 -17.07 10.39 -9.28
C GLY A 109 -17.36 10.65 -7.79
N VAL A 110 -16.52 11.41 -7.10
CA VAL A 110 -16.76 11.88 -5.74
C VAL A 110 -17.05 13.39 -5.78
N PRO A 111 -18.18 13.88 -5.23
CA PRO A 111 -18.54 15.29 -5.30
C PRO A 111 -17.62 16.16 -4.44
N GLU A 112 -17.46 17.44 -4.79
CA GLU A 112 -16.61 18.38 -4.02
C GLU A 112 -17.12 18.61 -2.59
N SER A 113 -18.43 18.42 -2.35
CA SER A 113 -19.03 18.51 -1.01
C SER A 113 -18.36 17.60 0.03
N VAL A 114 -17.74 16.48 -0.38
CA VAL A 114 -16.99 15.59 0.51
C VAL A 114 -15.87 16.30 1.27
N SER A 115 -15.31 17.38 0.69
CA SER A 115 -14.25 18.16 1.34
C SER A 115 -14.69 18.85 2.63
N THR A 116 -16.00 19.03 2.85
CA THR A 116 -16.55 19.65 4.06
C THR A 116 -16.86 18.65 5.16
N HIS A 117 -16.78 17.35 4.87
CA HIS A 117 -17.13 16.30 5.82
C HIS A 117 -16.09 16.21 6.95
N PRO A 118 -16.49 15.98 8.21
CA PRO A 118 -15.54 15.83 9.31
C PRO A 118 -14.56 14.68 9.04
N LEU A 119 -13.26 15.00 9.04
CA LEU A 119 -12.20 14.08 8.66
C LEU A 119 -11.06 14.10 9.66
N VAL A 120 -10.56 12.91 10.00
CA VAL A 120 -9.44 12.70 10.93
C VAL A 120 -8.38 11.82 10.29
N PHE A 121 -7.13 12.22 10.42
CA PHE A 121 -5.97 11.36 10.22
C PHE A 121 -5.62 10.67 11.54
N LEU A 122 -5.70 9.35 11.55
CA LEU A 122 -5.50 8.48 12.71
C LEU A 122 -4.25 7.62 12.50
N THR A 123 -3.42 7.51 13.51
CA THR A 123 -2.28 6.57 13.57
C THR A 123 -2.45 5.66 14.78
N LEU A 124 -2.65 4.36 14.52
CA LEU A 124 -2.71 3.31 15.54
C LEU A 124 -1.39 2.54 15.53
N THR A 125 -0.73 2.45 16.68
CA THR A 125 0.62 1.91 16.78
C THR A 125 0.64 0.58 17.53
N ALA A 126 1.67 -0.22 17.26
CA ALA A 126 1.96 -1.41 18.05
C ALA A 126 2.50 -1.02 19.45
N PRO A 127 2.26 -1.84 20.48
CA PRO A 127 2.95 -1.68 21.76
C PRO A 127 4.47 -1.90 21.61
N SER A 128 5.18 -1.68 22.71
CA SER A 128 6.59 -2.06 22.81
C SER A 128 6.69 -3.53 23.20
N PHE A 129 7.59 -4.26 22.56
CA PHE A 129 7.94 -5.65 22.89
C PHE A 129 9.36 -5.77 23.47
N GLY A 130 10.04 -4.65 23.65
CA GLY A 130 11.44 -4.61 24.08
C GLY A 130 12.16 -3.40 23.51
N ALA A 131 13.31 -3.06 24.10
CA ALA A 131 14.11 -1.93 23.66
C ALA A 131 14.77 -2.24 22.30
N VAL A 132 14.66 -1.30 21.36
CA VAL A 132 15.27 -1.38 20.03
C VAL A 132 16.17 -0.18 19.78
N HIS A 133 17.13 -0.33 18.87
CA HIS A 133 17.88 0.82 18.39
C HIS A 133 16.95 1.81 17.67
N SER A 134 17.10 3.11 17.95
CA SER A 134 16.34 4.17 17.29
C SER A 134 17.25 5.25 16.73
N SER A 135 16.83 5.90 15.65
CA SER A 135 17.52 7.03 15.06
C SER A 135 16.91 8.36 15.51
N THR A 136 17.65 9.44 15.27
CA THR A 136 17.10 10.79 15.38
C THR A 136 16.12 11.04 14.23
N ARG A 137 14.97 11.66 14.53
CA ARG A 137 14.00 12.04 13.50
C ARG A 137 14.61 13.09 12.56
N PRO A 138 14.33 13.06 11.25
CA PRO A 138 14.75 14.11 10.33
C PRO A 138 14.30 15.50 10.84
N GLY A 139 15.23 16.45 10.92
CA GLY A 139 14.97 17.81 11.40
C GLY A 139 14.92 17.99 12.92
N ALA A 140 15.05 16.93 13.71
CA ALA A 140 15.19 17.01 15.17
C ALA A 140 16.67 17.11 15.59
N GLN A 141 16.92 17.63 16.79
CA GLN A 141 18.28 17.63 17.34
C GLN A 141 18.82 16.19 17.48
N PRO A 142 20.07 15.93 17.06
CA PRO A 142 20.72 14.63 17.22
C PRO A 142 20.65 14.13 18.66
N ARG A 143 19.99 12.98 18.85
CA ARG A 143 19.85 12.35 20.16
C ARG A 143 20.52 10.98 20.18
N PRO A 144 21.03 10.53 21.33
CA PRO A 144 21.45 9.15 21.52
C PRO A 144 20.32 8.18 21.18
N CYS A 145 20.69 7.00 20.70
CA CYS A 145 19.82 5.93 20.26
C CYS A 145 18.69 5.58 21.24
N THR A 146 18.96 5.65 22.54
CA THR A 146 17.96 5.36 23.58
C THR A 146 17.97 6.41 24.67
N VAL A 147 17.39 7.56 24.34
CA VAL A 147 17.01 8.54 25.37
C VAL A 147 15.87 7.94 26.20
N ASN A 148 16.07 7.86 27.52
CA ASN A 148 15.14 7.36 28.55
C ASN A 148 15.18 5.85 28.89
N ALA A 149 16.19 5.08 28.46
CA ALA A 149 16.40 3.72 28.97
C ALA A 149 17.28 3.72 30.24
N ALA A 150 16.93 2.87 31.22
CA ALA A 150 17.67 2.75 32.48
C ALA A 150 19.15 2.38 32.24
N PRO A 151 20.12 2.95 32.99
CA PRO A 151 21.51 2.51 32.95
C PRO A 151 21.67 1.04 33.36
N GLY A 152 22.80 0.45 32.97
CA GLY A 152 23.22 -0.89 33.41
C GLY A 152 23.02 -1.99 32.37
N LEU A 153 23.29 -3.21 32.81
CA LEU A 153 23.18 -4.44 32.01
C LEU A 153 21.85 -5.13 32.29
N CYS A 154 21.24 -5.74 31.27
CA CYS A 154 20.14 -6.69 31.48
C CYS A 154 20.67 -7.98 32.13
N GLU A 155 19.78 -8.89 32.52
CA GLU A 155 20.14 -10.19 33.08
C GLU A 155 21.02 -11.03 32.14
N HIS A 156 20.93 -10.81 30.83
CA HIS A 156 21.77 -11.44 29.80
C HIS A 156 23.12 -10.74 29.59
N GLY A 157 23.50 -9.80 30.47
CA GLY A 157 24.79 -9.09 30.41
C GLY A 157 24.91 -8.05 29.30
N ARG A 158 23.82 -7.68 28.60
CA ARG A 158 23.85 -6.69 27.51
C ARG A 158 23.41 -5.30 28.00
N PRO A 159 23.92 -4.19 27.41
CA PRO A 159 23.49 -2.85 27.78
C PRO A 159 21.98 -2.65 27.58
N ARG A 160 21.30 -2.10 28.59
CA ARG A 160 19.86 -1.74 28.49
C ARG A 160 19.62 -0.49 27.63
N ARG A 161 20.69 0.22 27.26
CA ARG A 161 20.67 1.41 26.42
C ARG A 161 21.86 1.42 25.48
N CYS A 162 21.66 1.96 24.28
CA CYS A 162 22.69 2.41 23.36
C CYS A 162 22.88 3.93 23.47
N THR A 163 24.12 4.37 23.67
CA THR A 163 24.52 5.79 23.73
C THR A 163 25.05 6.33 22.40
N GLU A 164 25.18 5.47 21.39
CA GLU A 164 25.58 5.88 20.04
C GLU A 164 24.50 6.72 19.37
N ARG A 165 24.89 7.47 18.34
CA ARG A 165 23.98 8.20 17.47
C ARG A 165 23.86 7.42 16.17
N HIS A 166 22.64 6.99 15.85
CA HIS A 166 22.33 6.35 14.57
C HIS A 166 21.70 7.37 13.63
N ASP A 167 22.15 7.37 12.38
CA ASP A 167 21.42 7.98 11.28
C ASP A 167 20.18 7.13 10.91
N ALA A 168 19.41 7.57 9.92
CA ALA A 168 18.17 6.90 9.53
C ALA A 168 18.39 5.58 8.75
N ASP A 169 19.59 5.41 8.18
CA ASP A 169 19.96 4.30 7.29
C ASP A 169 20.86 3.27 8.00
N ASP A 170 21.29 3.53 9.24
CA ASP A 170 22.02 2.59 10.08
C ASP A 170 21.23 1.29 10.23
N SER A 171 21.85 0.19 9.79
CA SER A 171 21.26 -1.15 9.75
C SER A 171 20.81 -1.67 11.12
N ARG A 172 21.34 -1.12 12.22
CA ARG A 172 20.95 -1.48 13.59
C ARG A 172 19.60 -0.91 13.97
N VAL A 173 19.17 0.20 13.37
CA VAL A 173 17.90 0.87 13.71
C VAL A 173 16.72 -0.11 13.54
N GLY A 174 15.93 -0.24 14.60
CA GLY A 174 14.82 -1.18 14.69
C GLY A 174 15.19 -2.57 15.22
N GLN A 175 16.48 -2.93 15.31
CA GLN A 175 16.90 -4.18 15.93
C GLN A 175 16.84 -4.09 17.46
N ALA A 176 16.51 -5.21 18.11
CA ALA A 176 16.51 -5.31 19.57
C ALA A 176 17.91 -5.05 20.17
N LEU A 177 17.99 -4.26 21.25
CA LEU A 177 19.24 -4.07 22.00
C LEU A 177 19.73 -5.39 22.61
N CYS A 178 18.80 -6.19 23.12
CA CYS A 178 19.03 -7.55 23.58
C CYS A 178 17.93 -8.43 22.98
N PRO A 179 18.24 -9.35 22.05
CA PRO A 179 17.28 -10.30 21.50
C PRO A 179 16.62 -11.14 22.59
N ASP A 180 17.37 -11.54 23.61
CA ASP A 180 16.87 -12.38 24.71
C ASP A 180 15.89 -11.64 25.62
N CYS A 181 15.95 -10.30 25.68
CA CYS A 181 14.97 -9.48 26.40
C CYS A 181 13.77 -9.04 25.53
N TYR A 182 13.78 -9.32 24.23
CA TYR A 182 12.72 -8.89 23.32
C TYR A 182 11.64 -9.95 23.23
N ASP A 183 10.38 -9.57 23.45
CA ASP A 183 9.21 -10.43 23.38
C ASP A 183 8.82 -10.69 21.91
N TYR A 184 9.54 -11.60 21.26
CA TYR A 184 9.27 -12.00 19.87
C TYR A 184 7.93 -12.72 19.71
N GLU A 185 7.54 -13.54 20.69
CA GLU A 185 6.28 -14.28 20.64
C GLU A 185 5.08 -13.35 20.75
N GLY A 186 5.08 -12.45 21.75
CA GLY A 186 4.05 -11.44 21.91
C GLY A 186 3.97 -10.49 20.71
N HIS A 187 5.11 -10.18 20.08
CA HIS A 187 5.11 -9.43 18.82
C HIS A 187 4.40 -10.21 17.71
N ALA A 188 4.78 -11.46 17.44
CA ALA A 188 4.16 -12.28 16.41
C ALA A 188 2.65 -12.48 16.64
N VAL A 189 2.25 -12.76 17.88
CA VAL A 189 0.85 -12.93 18.29
C VAL A 189 0.07 -11.63 18.15
N TRP A 190 0.64 -10.48 18.53
CA TRP A 190 0.00 -9.18 18.34
C TRP A 190 -0.20 -8.85 16.84
N GLN A 191 0.82 -9.09 16.02
CA GLN A 191 0.76 -8.90 14.56
C GLN A 191 -0.35 -9.76 13.92
N TRP A 192 -0.47 -11.01 14.36
CA TRP A 192 -1.51 -11.95 13.92
C TRP A 192 -2.92 -11.44 14.19
N HIS A 193 -3.12 -10.82 15.36
CA HIS A 193 -4.40 -10.30 15.83
C HIS A 193 -4.65 -8.83 15.47
N CYS A 194 -3.68 -8.12 14.88
CA CYS A 194 -3.83 -6.73 14.44
C CYS A 194 -5.08 -6.47 13.56
N PRO A 195 -5.46 -7.36 12.60
CA PRO A 195 -6.72 -7.20 11.87
C PRO A 195 -7.97 -7.27 12.75
N GLU A 196 -7.97 -8.07 13.82
CA GLU A 196 -9.08 -8.12 14.78
C GLU A 196 -9.09 -6.89 15.69
N LEU A 197 -7.92 -6.36 16.08
CA LEU A 197 -7.84 -5.08 16.81
C LEU A 197 -8.47 -3.95 15.99
N TRP A 198 -8.15 -3.90 14.69
CA TRP A 198 -8.80 -2.97 13.76
C TRP A 198 -10.33 -3.20 13.69
N ARG A 199 -10.79 -4.45 13.61
CA ARG A 199 -12.23 -4.75 13.59
C ARG A 199 -12.92 -4.22 14.84
N ARG A 200 -12.40 -4.55 16.03
CA ARG A 200 -12.91 -4.09 17.33
C ARG A 200 -12.89 -2.57 17.44
N PHE A 201 -11.81 -1.92 17.00
CA PHE A 201 -11.70 -0.46 16.93
C PHE A 201 -12.87 0.15 16.13
N THR A 202 -13.11 -0.34 14.91
CA THR A 202 -14.19 0.25 14.08
C THR A 202 -15.59 -0.01 14.65
N ILE A 203 -15.80 -1.13 15.36
CA ILE A 203 -17.06 -1.41 16.06
C ILE A 203 -17.22 -0.44 17.23
N ARG A 204 -16.18 -0.29 18.07
CA ARG A 204 -16.20 0.61 19.22
C ARG A 204 -16.41 2.06 18.80
N LEU A 205 -15.74 2.53 17.76
CA LEU A 205 -15.93 3.88 17.22
C LEU A 205 -17.38 4.13 16.80
N ARG A 206 -18.02 3.18 16.10
CA ARG A 206 -19.45 3.30 15.73
C ARG A 206 -20.38 3.33 16.94
N ARG A 207 -20.05 2.59 18.01
CA ARG A 207 -20.78 2.64 19.28
C ARG A 207 -20.65 3.98 19.98
N LEU A 208 -19.44 4.55 20.03
CA LEU A 208 -19.21 5.88 20.61
C LEU A 208 -19.98 6.96 19.83
N VAL A 209 -20.03 6.84 18.50
CA VAL A 209 -20.85 7.71 17.65
C VAL A 209 -22.34 7.57 17.95
N ALA A 210 -22.85 6.35 18.08
CA ALA A 210 -24.25 6.13 18.43
C ALA A 210 -24.61 6.67 19.82
N ALA A 211 -23.72 6.46 20.81
CA ALA A 211 -23.88 6.96 22.18
C ALA A 211 -23.98 8.48 22.23
N ARG A 212 -23.19 9.21 21.42
CA ARG A 212 -23.26 10.67 21.32
C ARG A 212 -24.60 11.20 20.84
N LEU A 213 -25.29 10.43 20.01
CA LEU A 213 -26.62 10.76 19.51
C LEU A 213 -27.74 10.28 20.45
N GLY A 214 -27.42 9.54 21.52
CA GLY A 214 -28.42 8.90 22.38
C GLY A 214 -29.22 7.82 21.66
N MET A 215 -28.62 7.18 20.65
CA MET A 215 -29.32 6.27 19.73
C MET A 215 -28.69 4.88 19.68
N SER A 216 -29.44 3.92 19.14
CA SER A 216 -28.86 2.63 18.71
C SER A 216 -27.92 2.81 17.51
N GLU A 217 -26.95 1.91 17.33
CA GLU A 217 -26.08 1.90 16.16
C GLU A 217 -26.85 1.82 14.83
N LYS A 218 -28.04 1.19 14.82
CA LYS A 218 -28.88 1.09 13.62
C LYS A 218 -29.50 2.43 13.27
N ALA A 219 -30.04 3.14 14.26
CA ALA A 219 -30.66 4.44 14.06
C ALA A 219 -29.62 5.52 13.74
N SER A 220 -28.46 5.51 14.40
CA SER A 220 -27.40 6.49 14.14
C SER A 220 -26.91 6.47 12.68
N ARG A 221 -26.87 5.30 12.03
CA ARG A 221 -26.48 5.16 10.61
C ARG A 221 -27.39 5.86 9.61
N ASN A 222 -28.58 6.28 10.02
CA ASN A 222 -29.47 7.09 9.18
C ASN A 222 -29.10 8.58 9.21
N LEU A 223 -28.31 9.00 10.19
CA LEU A 223 -27.87 10.38 10.37
C LEU A 223 -26.37 10.55 10.08
N LEU A 224 -25.57 9.57 10.52
CA LEU A 224 -24.12 9.67 10.57
C LEU A 224 -23.47 8.29 10.40
N ARG A 225 -22.55 8.18 9.45
CA ARG A 225 -21.83 6.96 9.08
C ARG A 225 -20.33 7.17 9.11
N VAL A 226 -19.63 6.26 9.77
CA VAL A 226 -18.16 6.22 9.78
C VAL A 226 -17.66 5.55 8.50
N GLN A 227 -17.00 6.31 7.63
CA GLN A 227 -16.20 5.80 6.53
C GLN A 227 -14.72 5.85 6.87
N PHE A 228 -13.92 4.98 6.26
CA PHE A 228 -12.47 5.06 6.39
C PHE A 228 -11.73 4.62 5.15
N ALA A 229 -10.47 5.04 5.03
CA ALA A 229 -9.43 4.36 4.27
C ALA A 229 -8.22 4.15 5.17
N LYS A 230 -7.66 2.94 5.20
CA LYS A 230 -6.51 2.58 6.04
C LYS A 230 -5.36 2.05 5.21
N VAL A 231 -4.14 2.33 5.66
CA VAL A 231 -2.88 1.79 5.14
C VAL A 231 -2.04 1.28 6.31
N GLY A 232 -1.49 0.08 6.16
CA GLY A 232 -0.52 -0.51 7.07
C GLY A 232 0.90 -0.14 6.65
N GLU A 233 1.71 0.29 7.61
CA GLU A 233 3.12 0.60 7.45
C GLU A 233 3.95 -0.26 8.41
N TYR A 234 5.05 -0.84 7.93
CA TYR A 234 6.02 -1.44 8.84
C TYR A 234 6.98 -0.42 9.39
N GLN A 235 7.15 -0.43 10.69
CA GLN A 235 8.26 0.24 11.33
C GLN A 235 9.58 -0.49 11.11
N LYS A 236 10.69 0.21 11.37
CA LYS A 236 12.04 -0.38 11.31
C LYS A 236 12.23 -1.62 12.20
N ARG A 237 11.41 -1.75 13.26
CA ARG A 237 11.38 -2.92 14.15
C ARG A 237 10.49 -4.07 13.68
N GLY A 238 9.90 -4.01 12.49
CA GLY A 238 9.05 -5.07 11.96
C GLY A 238 7.59 -5.08 12.45
N ALA A 239 7.21 -4.20 13.39
CA ALA A 239 5.83 -4.06 13.84
C ALA A 239 5.00 -3.20 12.87
N ILE A 240 3.75 -3.59 12.61
CA ILE A 240 2.85 -2.82 11.75
C ILE A 240 2.15 -1.70 12.51
N HIS A 241 2.08 -0.54 11.87
CA HIS A 241 1.27 0.61 12.23
C HIS A 241 0.12 0.74 11.25
N LEU A 242 -1.05 1.17 11.73
CA LEU A 242 -2.18 1.47 10.87
C LEU A 242 -2.40 2.97 10.83
N HIS A 243 -2.23 3.55 9.65
CA HIS A 243 -2.67 4.91 9.38
C HIS A 243 -4.05 4.86 8.73
N ALA A 244 -4.97 5.73 9.14
CA ALA A 244 -6.30 5.78 8.59
C ALA A 244 -6.80 7.22 8.41
N LEU A 245 -7.52 7.45 7.32
CA LEU A 245 -8.43 8.56 7.16
C LEU A 245 -9.80 8.10 7.63
N VAL A 246 -10.38 8.76 8.61
CA VAL A 246 -11.70 8.44 9.17
C VAL A 246 -12.61 9.64 8.91
N ARG A 247 -13.66 9.43 8.13
CA ARG A 247 -14.60 10.47 7.67
C ARG A 247 -16.01 10.17 8.17
N LEU A 248 -16.78 11.20 8.50
CA LEU A 248 -18.20 11.07 8.78
C LEU A 248 -19.02 11.48 7.55
N ASP A 249 -19.95 10.63 7.15
CA ASP A 249 -20.90 10.87 6.06
C ASP A 249 -22.34 10.75 6.57
N GLY A 250 -23.31 11.18 5.77
CA GLY A 250 -24.73 10.91 5.97
C GLY A 250 -25.15 9.50 5.48
N ALA A 251 -26.46 9.26 5.47
CA ALA A 251 -27.02 8.04 4.92
C ALA A 251 -27.15 8.15 3.39
N PRO A 252 -26.42 7.34 2.60
CA PRO A 252 -26.43 7.45 1.15
C PRO A 252 -27.78 7.09 0.55
N SER A 253 -28.15 7.79 -0.51
CA SER A 253 -29.23 7.43 -1.45
C SER A 253 -28.63 7.04 -2.81
N ASP A 254 -29.50 6.72 -3.77
CA ASP A 254 -29.07 6.48 -5.15
C ASP A 254 -28.66 7.79 -5.86
N ASP A 255 -29.35 8.89 -5.55
CA ASP A 255 -29.07 10.22 -6.12
C ASP A 255 -27.89 10.93 -5.43
N ASP A 256 -27.68 10.67 -4.14
CA ASP A 256 -26.55 11.20 -3.37
C ASP A 256 -25.75 10.05 -2.72
N PRO A 257 -24.69 9.57 -3.38
CA PRO A 257 -23.89 8.49 -2.86
C PRO A 257 -22.91 8.91 -1.75
N PHE A 258 -22.70 10.21 -1.54
CA PHE A 258 -21.75 10.78 -0.56
C PHE A 258 -22.36 11.99 0.20
N PRO A 259 -23.50 11.80 0.90
CA PRO A 259 -24.15 12.91 1.59
C PRO A 259 -23.32 13.36 2.79
N SER A 260 -23.44 14.65 3.11
CA SER A 260 -22.93 15.19 4.36
C SER A 260 -23.67 14.58 5.56
N PRO A 261 -23.03 14.43 6.74
CA PRO A 261 -23.74 14.05 7.96
C PRO A 261 -24.96 14.93 8.21
N ALA A 262 -26.08 14.31 8.60
CA ALA A 262 -27.31 15.04 8.95
C ALA A 262 -27.20 15.79 10.30
N VAL A 263 -26.14 15.52 11.06
CA VAL A 263 -25.83 16.13 12.34
C VAL A 263 -24.46 16.77 12.22
N ASP A 264 -24.38 18.06 12.58
CA ASP A 264 -23.11 18.75 12.61
C ASP A 264 -22.25 18.28 13.80
N VAL A 265 -21.05 17.81 13.49
CA VAL A 265 -20.10 17.24 14.44
C VAL A 265 -18.70 17.67 14.05
N PRO A 266 -17.95 18.35 14.92
CA PRO A 266 -16.61 18.81 14.57
C PRO A 266 -15.63 17.63 14.45
N ALA A 267 -14.64 17.76 13.55
CA ALA A 267 -13.60 16.76 13.37
C ALA A 267 -12.75 16.53 14.65
N SER A 268 -12.61 17.53 15.51
CA SER A 268 -11.96 17.40 16.82
C SER A 268 -12.68 16.40 17.72
N TRP A 269 -14.01 16.44 17.75
CA TRP A 269 -14.80 15.47 18.49
C TRP A 269 -14.60 14.05 17.95
N LEU A 270 -14.53 13.89 16.62
CA LEU A 270 -14.22 12.59 16.01
C LEU A 270 -12.83 12.10 16.42
N ALA A 271 -11.84 12.99 16.45
CA ALA A 271 -10.47 12.65 16.83
C ALA A 271 -10.42 12.09 18.26
N GLU A 272 -11.08 12.74 19.21
CA GLU A 272 -11.20 12.25 20.59
C GLU A 272 -11.86 10.87 20.67
N ARG A 273 -12.93 10.63 19.90
CA ARG A 273 -13.60 9.32 19.88
C ARG A 273 -12.73 8.24 19.26
N CYS A 274 -11.88 8.57 18.29
CA CYS A 274 -10.87 7.65 17.77
C CYS A 274 -9.85 7.28 18.86
N LEU A 275 -9.35 8.26 19.64
CA LEU A 275 -8.44 7.99 20.76
C LEU A 275 -9.09 7.16 21.87
N GLU A 276 -10.36 7.43 22.19
CA GLU A 276 -11.15 6.65 23.14
C GLU A 276 -11.37 5.22 22.64
N ALA A 277 -11.81 5.03 21.39
CA ALA A 277 -12.01 3.71 20.81
C ALA A 277 -10.71 2.88 20.75
N ALA A 278 -9.56 3.51 20.51
CA ALA A 278 -8.27 2.83 20.49
C ALA A 278 -7.84 2.36 21.89
N ARG A 279 -8.18 3.11 22.95
CA ARG A 279 -7.87 2.77 24.35
C ARG A 279 -8.79 1.68 24.92
N ASP A 280 -10.06 1.67 24.50
CA ASP A 280 -11.09 0.78 25.06
C ASP A 280 -11.02 -0.66 24.53
N ILE A 281 -10.32 -0.88 23.41
CA ILE A 281 -10.32 -2.20 22.77
C ILE A 281 -9.16 -3.05 23.25
N GLU A 282 -9.48 -4.30 23.53
CA GLU A 282 -8.53 -5.35 23.83
C GLU A 282 -8.96 -6.66 23.19
N ILE A 283 -8.04 -7.63 23.08
CA ILE A 283 -8.30 -9.00 22.65
C ILE A 283 -7.60 -9.94 23.61
N ASP A 284 -8.35 -10.91 24.12
CA ASP A 284 -7.78 -12.07 24.79
C ASP A 284 -7.30 -13.06 23.74
N ALA A 285 -5.99 -13.13 23.57
CA ALA A 285 -5.35 -14.11 22.71
C ALA A 285 -5.09 -15.38 23.51
N ALA A 286 -5.68 -16.49 23.04
CA ALA A 286 -5.45 -17.82 23.58
C ALA A 286 -3.95 -18.17 23.51
N PRO A 287 -3.43 -18.98 24.44
CA PRO A 287 -2.08 -19.51 24.35
C PRO A 287 -1.91 -20.35 23.07
N VAL A 288 -0.68 -20.42 22.57
CA VAL A 288 -0.32 -21.22 21.40
C VAL A 288 -0.34 -22.72 21.70
N ASP A 289 0.06 -23.11 22.91
CA ASP A 289 0.02 -24.47 23.43
C ASP A 289 -0.04 -24.49 24.97
N ALA A 290 0.05 -25.67 25.58
CA ALA A 290 0.01 -25.86 27.03
C ALA A 290 1.16 -25.21 27.83
N HIS A 291 2.27 -24.83 27.17
CA HIS A 291 3.42 -24.17 27.81
C HIS A 291 3.42 -22.66 27.56
N ASP A 292 2.45 -22.15 26.81
CA ASP A 292 2.27 -20.73 26.54
C ASP A 292 1.18 -20.13 27.45
N SER A 293 1.18 -18.81 27.59
CA SER A 293 0.21 -18.06 28.40
C SER A 293 -0.73 -17.24 27.53
N ALA A 294 -1.98 -17.10 27.99
CA ALA A 294 -2.92 -16.16 27.39
C ALA A 294 -2.38 -14.72 27.48
N ARG A 295 -2.64 -13.91 26.45
CA ARG A 295 -2.17 -12.51 26.37
C ARG A 295 -3.34 -11.58 26.16
N VAL A 296 -3.33 -10.43 26.83
CA VAL A 296 -4.26 -9.33 26.54
C VAL A 296 -3.59 -8.38 25.56
N LEU A 297 -4.11 -8.31 24.34
CA LEU A 297 -3.55 -7.52 23.25
C LEU A 297 -4.29 -6.19 23.10
N ARG A 298 -3.54 -5.09 22.96
CA ARG A 298 -4.05 -3.72 22.76
C ARG A 298 -3.20 -2.96 21.75
N PHE A 299 -3.69 -1.83 21.23
CA PHE A 299 -2.78 -0.88 20.57
C PHE A 299 -1.80 -0.28 21.60
N GLY A 300 -0.64 0.15 21.12
CA GLY A 300 0.37 0.82 21.95
C GLY A 300 -0.09 2.20 22.44
N PRO A 301 0.64 2.82 23.37
CA PRO A 301 0.27 4.11 23.95
C PRO A 301 0.47 5.30 22.99
N GLN A 302 1.24 5.11 21.91
CA GLN A 302 1.57 6.16 20.94
C GLN A 302 0.50 6.23 19.84
N VAL A 303 -0.77 6.46 20.21
CA VAL A 303 -1.86 6.68 19.24
C VAL A 303 -2.04 8.17 19.02
N ASP A 304 -2.22 8.58 17.77
CA ASP A 304 -2.42 9.99 17.39
C ASP A 304 -3.64 10.13 16.48
N ALA A 305 -4.44 11.17 16.69
CA ALA A 305 -5.64 11.46 15.89
C ALA A 305 -5.75 12.97 15.68
N ARG A 306 -5.67 13.41 14.43
CA ARG A 306 -5.67 14.84 14.08
C ARG A 306 -6.76 15.16 13.07
N PRO A 307 -7.59 16.18 13.31
CA PRO A 307 -8.46 16.74 12.28
C PRO A 307 -7.67 17.11 11.02
N VAL A 308 -8.28 16.89 9.85
CA VAL A 308 -7.75 17.32 8.55
C VAL A 308 -8.59 18.51 8.09
N GLN A 309 -7.98 19.67 7.87
CA GLN A 309 -8.67 20.90 7.46
C GLN A 309 -8.09 21.46 6.15
N ARG A 310 -8.95 22.08 5.31
CA ARG A 310 -8.56 22.67 4.02
C ARG A 310 -8.09 24.14 4.15
N HIS A 311 -8.46 24.80 5.25
CA HIS A 311 -8.29 26.25 5.45
C HIS A 311 -7.71 26.57 6.81
N SER A 312 -6.42 26.36 6.99
CA SER A 312 -5.69 27.12 7.99
C SER A 312 -4.48 27.76 7.32
N ASP A 313 -4.34 29.07 7.56
CA ASP A 313 -3.12 29.83 7.31
C ASP A 313 -2.01 29.46 8.33
N ASP A 314 -2.26 28.42 9.13
CA ASP A 314 -1.43 27.98 10.23
C ASP A 314 -0.50 26.84 9.77
N GLU A 315 0.81 27.03 9.90
CA GLU A 315 1.84 26.09 9.39
C GLU A 315 1.83 24.72 10.10
N SER A 316 1.02 24.55 11.13
CA SER A 316 0.96 23.37 11.99
C SER A 316 -0.07 22.30 11.54
N ASP A 317 -0.87 22.60 10.53
CA ASP A 317 -2.01 21.77 10.12
C ASP A 317 -1.74 20.84 8.94
N VAL A 318 -2.54 19.76 8.92
CA VAL A 318 -2.40 18.65 7.99
C VAL A 318 -3.38 18.81 6.83
N SER A 319 -2.87 19.16 5.63
CA SER A 319 -3.71 19.30 4.44
C SER A 319 -4.10 17.95 3.80
N PRO A 320 -5.27 17.89 3.13
CA PRO A 320 -5.73 16.76 2.33
C PRO A 320 -4.70 16.09 1.40
N GLU A 321 -3.99 16.91 0.62
CA GLU A 321 -3.05 16.46 -0.41
C GLU A 321 -1.81 15.85 0.25
N MET A 322 -1.37 16.44 1.37
CA MET A 322 -0.23 15.94 2.15
C MET A 322 -0.54 14.55 2.73
N VAL A 323 -1.74 14.35 3.31
CA VAL A 323 -2.11 13.04 3.87
C VAL A 323 -2.27 11.99 2.77
N SER A 324 -2.89 12.36 1.65
CA SER A 324 -3.10 11.44 0.53
C SER A 324 -1.76 11.00 -0.07
N ALA A 325 -0.83 11.94 -0.27
CA ALA A 325 0.53 11.65 -0.71
C ALA A 325 1.32 10.80 0.30
N TYR A 326 1.19 11.13 1.59
CA TYR A 326 1.81 10.36 2.68
C TYR A 326 1.32 8.91 2.68
N LEU A 327 0.01 8.69 2.77
CA LEU A 327 -0.58 7.34 2.80
C LEU A 327 -0.29 6.54 1.53
N ALA A 328 -0.35 7.17 0.35
CA ALA A 328 -0.01 6.50 -0.91
C ALA A 328 1.44 6.01 -0.92
N LYS A 329 2.38 6.79 -0.35
CA LYS A 329 3.79 6.39 -0.19
C LYS A 329 3.96 5.12 0.66
N TYR A 330 3.13 4.91 1.67
CA TYR A 330 3.22 3.70 2.51
C TYR A 330 2.52 2.49 1.93
N ALA A 331 1.54 2.69 1.04
CA ALA A 331 0.83 1.59 0.41
C ALA A 331 1.75 0.67 -0.42
N THR A 332 2.91 1.20 -0.86
CA THR A 332 3.92 0.45 -1.61
C THR A 332 4.98 -0.24 -0.73
N LYS A 333 5.06 0.09 0.57
CA LYS A 333 6.04 -0.51 1.48
C LYS A 333 5.60 -1.89 1.97
N ALA A 334 6.57 -2.77 2.24
CA ALA A 334 6.37 -4.11 2.78
C ALA A 334 7.41 -4.44 3.86
N ALA A 335 7.22 -5.59 4.54
CA ALA A 335 8.07 -6.04 5.64
C ALA A 335 9.55 -6.11 5.23
N GLY A 336 9.81 -6.57 3.99
CA GLY A 336 11.17 -6.66 3.45
C GLY A 336 11.84 -5.30 3.19
N ASP A 337 11.08 -4.22 3.05
CA ASP A 337 11.63 -2.87 2.82
C ASP A 337 12.17 -2.24 4.11
N VAL A 338 11.99 -2.93 5.24
CA VAL A 338 12.57 -2.55 6.52
C VAL A 338 14.06 -2.94 6.58
N ALA A 339 14.46 -3.99 5.87
CA ALA A 339 15.85 -4.38 5.75
C ALA A 339 16.58 -3.40 4.80
N VAL A 340 17.77 -2.96 5.21
CA VAL A 340 18.68 -2.19 4.34
C VAL A 340 19.38 -3.15 3.39
N ASP A 341 19.54 -2.74 2.14
CA ASP A 341 20.07 -3.51 1.00
C ASP A 341 21.11 -4.57 1.39
N GLY A 342 20.80 -5.84 1.09
CA GLY A 342 21.72 -6.97 1.18
C GLY A 342 22.18 -7.39 2.58
N THR A 343 21.88 -6.62 3.63
CA THR A 343 22.37 -6.92 4.99
C THR A 343 21.32 -7.74 5.77
N PRO A 344 21.66 -8.95 6.28
CA PRO A 344 20.72 -9.76 7.02
C PRO A 344 20.34 -9.08 8.34
N ASN A 345 19.10 -8.58 8.42
CA ASN A 345 18.53 -8.08 9.67
C ASN A 345 18.16 -9.26 10.58
N ARG A 346 19.04 -9.57 11.54
CA ARG A 346 18.87 -10.69 12.49
C ARG A 346 17.57 -10.60 13.27
N HIS A 347 17.15 -9.39 13.62
CA HIS A 347 15.90 -9.17 14.36
C HIS A 347 14.66 -9.57 13.53
N LEU A 348 14.57 -9.17 12.25
CA LEU A 348 13.46 -9.57 11.39
C LEU A 348 13.50 -11.07 11.06
N LYS A 349 14.69 -11.64 10.91
CA LYS A 349 14.86 -13.09 10.75
C LYS A 349 14.32 -13.85 11.96
N GLN A 350 14.66 -13.41 13.17
CA GLN A 350 14.14 -14.00 14.42
C GLN A 350 12.61 -13.88 14.51
N LEU A 351 12.01 -12.75 14.11
CA LEU A 351 10.55 -12.61 14.07
C LEU A 351 9.91 -13.61 13.10
N ARG A 352 10.48 -13.77 11.91
CA ARG A 352 10.02 -14.74 10.92
C ARG A 352 10.12 -16.16 11.46
N GLU A 353 11.24 -16.52 12.08
CA GLU A 353 11.46 -17.84 12.69
C GLU A 353 10.48 -18.08 13.84
N THR A 354 10.22 -17.08 14.68
CA THR A 354 9.23 -17.15 15.75
C THR A 354 7.83 -17.42 15.20
N CYS A 355 7.44 -16.80 14.08
CA CYS A 355 6.14 -17.11 13.44
C CYS A 355 6.04 -18.57 12.98
N LEU A 356 7.14 -19.16 12.50
CA LEU A 356 7.18 -20.56 12.07
C LEU A 356 7.15 -21.51 13.27
N ASP A 357 7.89 -21.18 14.33
CA ASP A 357 7.92 -21.96 15.57
C ASP A 357 6.53 -22.01 16.24
N LEU A 358 5.92 -20.85 16.47
CA LEU A 358 4.57 -20.77 17.05
C LEU A 358 3.53 -21.51 16.19
N CYS A 359 3.66 -21.47 14.86
CA CYS A 359 2.82 -22.25 13.96
C CYS A 359 3.02 -23.75 14.14
N GLY A 360 4.27 -24.21 14.28
CA GLY A 360 4.59 -25.63 14.51
C GLY A 360 4.04 -26.13 15.84
N ARG A 361 4.26 -25.36 16.92
CA ARG A 361 3.71 -25.64 18.26
C ARG A 361 2.19 -25.72 18.25
N ALA A 362 1.53 -24.73 17.64
CA ALA A 362 0.07 -24.71 17.47
C ALA A 362 -0.46 -25.95 16.75
N LEU A 363 0.18 -26.36 15.65
CA LEU A 363 -0.21 -27.52 14.86
C LEU A 363 -0.01 -28.83 15.63
N LEU A 364 1.05 -28.94 16.45
CA LEU A 364 1.28 -30.10 17.30
C LEU A 364 0.31 -30.20 18.46
N HIS A 365 -0.10 -29.06 19.04
CA HIS A 365 -1.01 -29.00 20.18
C HIS A 365 -2.48 -29.24 19.79
N GLU A 366 -2.96 -28.53 18.77
CA GLU A 366 -4.40 -28.48 18.41
C GLU A 366 -4.67 -28.68 16.90
N GLY A 367 -3.63 -28.93 16.10
CA GLY A 367 -3.78 -29.06 14.65
C GLY A 367 -4.35 -27.80 14.00
N PHE A 368 -5.14 -27.99 12.94
CA PHE A 368 -5.79 -26.89 12.22
C PHE A 368 -6.93 -26.21 12.98
N SER A 369 -7.32 -26.74 14.14
CA SER A 369 -8.29 -26.10 15.03
C SER A 369 -7.68 -24.92 15.78
N SER A 370 -6.36 -24.88 15.93
CA SER A 370 -5.66 -23.77 16.59
C SER A 370 -5.85 -22.46 15.82
N PRO A 371 -6.09 -21.33 16.51
CA PRO A 371 -6.17 -20.01 15.88
C PRO A 371 -4.83 -19.57 15.23
N TYR A 372 -3.72 -20.26 15.52
CA TYR A 372 -2.38 -19.96 15.00
C TYR A 372 -1.89 -20.97 13.95
N ALA A 373 -2.72 -21.94 13.53
CA ALA A 373 -2.36 -22.98 12.56
C ALA A 373 -1.87 -22.44 11.21
N LEU A 374 -2.23 -21.21 10.86
CA LEU A 374 -1.83 -20.54 9.63
C LEU A 374 -0.80 -19.43 9.85
N LEU A 375 -0.25 -19.27 11.05
CA LEU A 375 0.72 -18.20 11.34
C LEU A 375 1.96 -18.30 10.45
N GLY A 376 2.46 -19.53 10.21
CA GLY A 376 3.62 -19.78 9.36
C GLY A 376 3.42 -19.34 7.90
N LYS A 377 2.19 -19.38 7.38
CA LYS A 377 1.84 -18.85 6.04
C LYS A 377 2.16 -17.36 5.91
N TRP A 378 2.15 -16.63 7.02
CA TRP A 378 2.36 -15.19 7.08
C TRP A 378 3.71 -14.81 7.70
N ALA A 379 4.65 -15.76 7.83
CA ALA A 379 5.96 -15.51 8.42
C ALA A 379 6.78 -14.46 7.64
N ASP A 380 6.71 -14.45 6.30
CA ASP A 380 7.37 -13.42 5.47
C ASP A 380 6.71 -12.03 5.59
N ALA A 381 5.52 -11.98 6.19
CA ALA A 381 4.84 -10.77 6.63
C ALA A 381 4.91 -10.60 8.15
N LEU A 382 5.88 -11.23 8.82
CA LEU A 382 6.12 -11.10 10.27
C LEU A 382 4.84 -11.31 11.11
N GLY A 383 3.99 -12.26 10.69
CA GLY A 383 2.74 -12.62 11.35
C GLY A 383 1.52 -11.78 10.95
N PHE A 384 1.68 -10.67 10.21
CA PHE A 384 0.55 -9.85 9.79
C PHE A 384 -0.24 -10.49 8.63
N ARG A 385 -1.49 -10.87 8.89
CA ARG A 385 -2.40 -11.53 7.92
C ARG A 385 -3.44 -10.60 7.28
N GLY A 386 -3.35 -9.30 7.51
CA GLY A 386 -4.34 -8.32 7.05
C GLY A 386 -4.07 -7.75 5.67
N HIS A 387 -5.06 -7.03 5.12
CA HIS A 387 -4.84 -6.17 3.97
C HIS A 387 -4.03 -4.93 4.38
N PHE A 388 -2.95 -4.65 3.63
CA PHE A 388 -2.14 -3.45 3.79
C PHE A 388 -2.96 -2.19 3.52
N ALA A 389 -3.74 -2.16 2.45
CA ALA A 389 -4.64 -1.05 2.17
C ALA A 389 -6.08 -1.53 2.06
N SER A 390 -7.01 -0.83 2.69
CA SER A 390 -8.46 -1.10 2.55
C SER A 390 -9.27 0.15 2.82
N LYS A 391 -10.46 0.26 2.22
CA LYS A 391 -11.38 1.36 2.48
C LYS A 391 -12.81 0.86 2.64
N SER A 392 -13.65 1.69 3.25
CA SER A 392 -15.10 1.54 3.15
C SER A 392 -15.56 1.67 1.70
N ARG A 393 -16.65 0.98 1.36
CA ARG A 393 -17.20 0.97 -0.01
C ARG A 393 -17.44 2.38 -0.55
N ARG A 394 -18.05 3.25 0.27
CA ARG A 394 -18.42 4.64 -0.07
C ARG A 394 -17.39 5.69 0.40
N PHE A 395 -16.15 5.30 0.69
CA PHE A 395 -15.13 6.31 1.01
C PHE A 395 -14.71 7.10 -0.25
N SER A 396 -14.57 6.41 -1.39
CA SER A 396 -14.16 7.01 -2.68
C SER A 396 -14.39 6.03 -3.84
N THR A 397 -13.88 6.35 -5.04
CA THR A 397 -13.80 5.47 -6.23
C THR A 397 -13.08 4.13 -5.98
N THR A 398 -13.03 3.22 -6.95
CA THR A 398 -12.35 1.92 -6.82
C THR A 398 -11.07 1.82 -7.65
N LEU A 399 -10.13 0.97 -7.23
CA LEU A 399 -8.96 0.64 -8.03
C LEU A 399 -9.34 0.02 -9.39
N GLY A 400 -10.46 -0.71 -9.47
CA GLY A 400 -10.99 -1.22 -10.73
C GLY A 400 -11.34 -0.08 -11.67
N THR A 401 -12.19 0.84 -11.23
CA THR A 401 -12.58 2.04 -11.98
C THR A 401 -11.38 2.85 -12.49
N LEU A 402 -10.35 3.05 -11.63
CA LEU A 402 -9.13 3.76 -12.04
C LEU A 402 -8.34 3.01 -13.12
N ARG A 403 -8.21 1.69 -12.99
CA ARG A 403 -7.56 0.85 -14.01
C ARG A 403 -8.36 0.82 -15.31
N ASP A 404 -9.67 0.81 -15.25
CA ASP A 404 -10.54 0.78 -16.42
C ASP A 404 -10.45 2.10 -17.18
N ALA A 405 -10.49 3.23 -16.47
CA ALA A 405 -10.27 4.56 -17.04
C ALA A 405 -8.88 4.68 -17.69
N ARG A 406 -7.83 4.14 -17.06
CA ARG A 406 -6.49 4.06 -17.66
C ARG A 406 -6.47 3.22 -18.93
N ARG A 407 -7.11 2.04 -18.93
CA ARG A 407 -7.19 1.16 -20.11
C ARG A 407 -7.93 1.83 -21.26
N LYS A 408 -9.03 2.54 -20.97
CA LYS A 408 -9.75 3.34 -21.97
C LYS A 408 -8.85 4.42 -22.55
N TYR A 409 -8.21 5.22 -21.71
CA TYR A 409 -7.29 6.27 -22.16
C TYR A 409 -6.17 5.75 -23.08
N HIS A 410 -5.55 4.61 -22.74
CA HIS A 410 -4.52 4.01 -23.60
C HIS A 410 -5.08 3.54 -24.94
N ARG A 411 -6.26 2.92 -24.94
CA ARG A 411 -6.94 2.49 -26.18
C ARG A 411 -7.27 3.68 -27.08
N ASP A 412 -7.89 4.72 -26.51
CA ASP A 412 -8.31 5.91 -27.27
C ASP A 412 -7.08 6.61 -27.87
N ARG A 413 -5.96 6.65 -27.13
CA ARG A 413 -4.69 7.19 -27.63
C ARG A 413 -4.06 6.37 -28.75
N GLU A 414 -4.04 5.06 -28.61
CA GLU A 414 -3.50 4.17 -29.63
C GLU A 414 -4.30 4.31 -30.93
N GLN A 415 -5.64 4.37 -30.83
CA GLN A 415 -6.52 4.64 -31.97
C GLN A 415 -6.20 5.97 -32.66
N LEU A 416 -6.02 7.05 -31.89
CA LEU A 416 -5.61 8.36 -32.41
C LEU A 416 -4.23 8.35 -33.09
N GLU A 417 -3.29 7.54 -32.60
CA GLU A 417 -1.94 7.42 -33.17
C GLU A 417 -1.92 6.52 -34.43
N THR A 418 -2.86 5.58 -34.55
CA THR A 418 -2.99 4.66 -35.71
C THR A 418 -3.93 5.13 -36.82
N HIS A 419 -4.78 6.14 -36.59
CA HIS A 419 -5.75 6.63 -37.58
C HIS A 419 -5.54 8.11 -37.91
N THR A 420 -4.95 8.38 -39.08
CA THR A 420 -4.90 9.70 -39.72
C THR A 420 -6.17 10.06 -40.51
N ASP A 421 -7.21 9.22 -40.55
CA ASP A 421 -8.40 9.47 -41.37
C ASP A 421 -9.73 9.44 -40.58
N HIS A 422 -10.60 10.36 -40.98
CA HIS A 422 -11.88 10.76 -40.38
C HIS A 422 -12.91 9.63 -40.21
N ALA A 423 -13.08 9.14 -38.98
CA ALA A 423 -14.36 8.59 -38.52
C ALA A 423 -14.80 9.34 -37.25
N SER A 424 -16.06 9.79 -37.22
CA SER A 424 -16.63 10.56 -36.11
C SER A 424 -16.63 9.75 -34.82
N THR A 425 -16.19 10.39 -33.74
CA THR A 425 -16.00 9.83 -32.39
C THR A 425 -17.25 9.19 -31.79
N ASP A 426 -18.45 9.57 -32.24
CA ASP A 426 -19.74 9.07 -31.74
C ASP A 426 -20.04 7.61 -32.15
N ASP A 427 -19.76 7.23 -33.41
CA ASP A 427 -20.04 5.86 -33.90
C ASP A 427 -19.13 4.79 -33.28
N GLN A 428 -17.95 5.20 -32.80
CA GLN A 428 -16.95 4.29 -32.23
C GLN A 428 -17.15 4.04 -30.72
N LEU A 429 -17.78 4.98 -30.01
CA LEU A 429 -18.09 4.85 -28.59
C LEU A 429 -19.24 3.86 -28.35
N ASP A 430 -20.26 3.84 -29.21
CA ASP A 430 -21.36 2.86 -29.21
C ASP A 430 -20.86 1.44 -29.55
N ALA A 431 -19.86 1.32 -30.45
CA ALA A 431 -19.29 0.03 -30.82
C ALA A 431 -18.52 -0.65 -29.67
N ALA A 432 -17.83 0.12 -28.81
CA ALA A 432 -17.05 -0.42 -27.69
C ALA A 432 -17.91 -1.07 -26.60
N GLU A 433 -19.18 -0.65 -26.45
CA GLU A 433 -20.13 -1.20 -25.48
C GLU A 433 -20.71 -2.56 -25.90
N HIS A 434 -20.48 -2.94 -27.16
CA HIS A 434 -21.01 -4.16 -27.78
C HIS A 434 -19.93 -5.16 -28.17
N ILE A 435 -18.76 -5.15 -27.53
CA ILE A 435 -17.71 -6.14 -27.79
C ILE A 435 -17.65 -7.19 -26.68
N VAL A 436 -17.57 -8.47 -27.06
CA VAL A 436 -17.23 -9.58 -26.17
C VAL A 436 -15.85 -10.09 -26.52
N VAL A 437 -14.94 -10.15 -25.54
CA VAL A 437 -13.61 -10.74 -25.71
C VAL A 437 -13.54 -12.05 -24.94
N LEU A 438 -13.36 -13.16 -25.66
CA LEU A 438 -13.09 -14.47 -25.08
C LEU A 438 -11.58 -14.64 -24.94
N ASN A 439 -11.11 -14.72 -23.69
CA ASN A 439 -9.69 -14.83 -23.36
C ASN A 439 -9.34 -16.28 -23.00
N GLU A 440 -8.44 -16.89 -23.77
CA GLU A 440 -7.92 -18.24 -23.54
C GLU A 440 -6.41 -18.15 -23.30
N PHE A 441 -6.00 -17.76 -22.08
CA PHE A 441 -4.60 -17.64 -21.70
C PHE A 441 -4.22 -18.62 -20.59
N ARG A 442 -3.04 -19.23 -20.71
CA ARG A 442 -2.38 -20.01 -19.66
C ARG A 442 -1.14 -19.29 -19.13
N PHE A 443 -0.93 -19.38 -17.82
CA PHE A 443 0.32 -18.93 -17.20
C PHE A 443 1.46 -19.85 -17.61
N VAL A 444 2.53 -19.28 -18.17
CA VAL A 444 3.74 -20.04 -18.58
C VAL A 444 5.00 -19.60 -17.85
N GLY A 445 4.88 -18.61 -16.96
CA GLY A 445 5.93 -18.27 -16.00
C GLY A 445 5.97 -16.78 -15.67
N GLN A 446 7.04 -16.39 -14.98
CA GLN A 446 7.21 -15.03 -14.50
C GLN A 446 8.67 -14.59 -14.63
N GLY A 447 8.88 -13.35 -15.07
CA GLY A 447 10.19 -12.77 -15.33
C GLY A 447 10.53 -12.75 -16.82
N TRP A 448 11.61 -12.03 -17.12
CA TRP A 448 12.23 -12.00 -18.43
C TRP A 448 12.94 -13.32 -18.73
N LEU A 449 13.12 -13.64 -20.01
CA LEU A 449 13.69 -14.93 -20.42
C LEU A 449 15.20 -15.00 -20.21
N THR A 450 15.89 -13.87 -20.39
CA THR A 450 17.34 -13.77 -20.21
C THR A 450 17.69 -12.71 -19.17
N PRO A 451 18.88 -12.77 -18.56
CA PRO A 451 19.42 -11.68 -17.74
C PRO A 451 19.50 -10.35 -18.50
N GLY A 452 19.88 -10.38 -19.79
CA GLY A 452 19.97 -9.20 -20.64
C GLY A 452 18.62 -8.55 -20.94
N ASP A 453 17.58 -9.34 -21.16
CA ASP A 453 16.20 -8.84 -21.27
C ASP A 453 15.78 -8.11 -19.98
N ALA A 454 16.18 -8.64 -18.82
CA ALA A 454 15.93 -8.04 -17.53
C ALA A 454 16.73 -6.75 -17.31
N GLU A 455 17.97 -6.69 -17.77
CA GLU A 455 18.80 -5.48 -17.74
C GLU A 455 18.20 -4.38 -18.61
N LEU A 456 17.90 -4.66 -19.87
CA LEU A 456 17.29 -3.72 -20.82
C LEU A 456 15.99 -3.14 -20.27
N ALA A 457 15.10 -4.01 -19.75
CA ALA A 457 13.86 -3.57 -19.14
C ALA A 457 14.10 -2.70 -17.89
N ARG A 458 15.08 -3.04 -17.04
CA ARG A 458 15.43 -2.25 -15.84
C ARG A 458 15.95 -0.87 -16.22
N SER A 459 16.93 -0.81 -17.12
CA SER A 459 17.57 0.44 -17.55
C SER A 459 16.57 1.38 -18.23
N ALA A 460 15.65 0.87 -19.05
CA ALA A 460 14.55 1.70 -19.55
C ALA A 460 13.54 2.11 -18.49
N ALA A 461 13.29 1.27 -17.49
CA ALA A 461 12.44 1.66 -16.38
C ALA A 461 13.06 2.84 -15.59
N ASP A 462 14.38 2.84 -15.39
CA ASP A 462 15.13 3.92 -14.75
C ASP A 462 15.06 5.21 -15.57
N ALA A 463 15.45 5.16 -16.85
CA ALA A 463 15.38 6.31 -17.75
C ALA A 463 13.94 6.87 -17.87
N ALA A 464 12.92 6.01 -17.88
CA ALA A 464 11.53 6.45 -17.98
C ALA A 464 11.06 7.15 -16.69
N ARG A 465 11.59 6.75 -15.53
CA ARG A 465 11.35 7.43 -14.25
C ARG A 465 12.06 8.79 -14.23
N GLU A 466 13.35 8.83 -14.56
CA GLU A 466 14.14 10.06 -14.60
C GLU A 466 13.52 11.11 -15.51
N TRP A 467 13.07 10.71 -16.71
CA TRP A 467 12.39 11.61 -17.63
C TRP A 467 11.08 12.18 -17.06
N LYS A 468 10.27 11.35 -16.39
CA LYS A 468 9.03 11.78 -15.73
C LYS A 468 9.31 12.73 -14.57
N ASP A 469 10.30 12.41 -13.73
CA ASP A 469 10.68 13.23 -12.58
C ASP A 469 11.25 14.58 -13.03
N THR A 470 12.07 14.59 -14.08
CA THR A 470 12.59 15.82 -14.70
C THR A 470 11.45 16.69 -15.24
N ARG A 471 10.47 16.10 -15.95
CA ARG A 471 9.30 16.86 -16.43
C ARG A 471 8.42 17.37 -15.30
N ARG A 472 8.28 16.60 -14.23
CA ARG A 472 7.54 17.02 -13.04
C ARG A 472 8.24 18.20 -12.35
N ALA A 473 9.56 18.13 -12.19
CA ALA A 473 10.38 19.22 -11.65
C ALA A 473 10.30 20.47 -12.54
N ALA A 474 10.36 20.32 -13.86
CA ALA A 474 10.23 21.42 -14.81
C ALA A 474 8.84 22.10 -14.76
N ARG A 475 7.78 21.36 -14.42
CA ARG A 475 6.42 21.89 -14.22
C ARG A 475 6.20 22.55 -12.84
N GLN A 476 7.16 22.45 -11.92
CA GLN A 476 7.09 23.05 -10.58
C GLN A 476 8.36 23.87 -10.28
N PRO A 477 8.63 24.97 -11.01
CA PRO A 477 9.88 25.73 -10.83
C PRO A 477 10.01 26.43 -9.47
N HIS A 478 8.92 26.65 -8.72
CA HIS A 478 8.95 27.32 -7.42
C HIS A 478 8.06 26.63 -6.38
N LYS A 479 8.67 25.77 -5.55
CA LYS A 479 8.24 25.45 -4.17
C LYS A 479 9.39 24.76 -3.41
N LYS A 480 10.54 25.43 -3.34
CA LYS A 480 11.57 25.10 -2.34
C LYS A 480 11.04 25.55 -0.99
N GLY A 481 10.56 24.60 -0.20
CA GLY A 481 10.21 24.82 1.22
C GLY A 481 8.88 24.20 1.63
N LYS A 482 8.78 22.87 1.68
CA LYS A 482 7.73 22.16 2.46
C LYS A 482 8.23 20.77 2.90
N ASN A 483 9.25 20.72 3.76
CA ASN A 483 9.60 19.51 4.52
C ASN A 483 8.95 19.45 5.92
N HIS A 484 8.16 20.45 6.32
CA HIS A 484 7.50 20.46 7.65
C HIS A 484 6.32 19.47 7.77
N GLY A 485 5.60 19.19 6.68
CA GLY A 485 4.44 18.29 6.70
C GLY A 485 4.77 16.83 7.04
N GLN A 486 5.93 16.31 6.61
CA GLN A 486 6.35 14.94 6.98
C GLN A 486 6.66 14.81 8.47
N ALA A 487 7.23 15.84 9.10
CA ALA A 487 7.52 15.83 10.53
C ALA A 487 6.24 15.81 11.39
N LEU A 488 5.16 16.43 10.90
CA LEU A 488 3.85 16.40 11.55
C LEU A 488 3.21 15.00 11.50
N LEU A 489 3.39 14.26 10.39
CA LEU A 489 2.77 12.95 10.15
C LEU A 489 3.57 11.76 10.76
N HIS A 490 4.84 11.97 11.09
CA HIS A 490 5.76 10.95 11.62
C HIS A 490 5.86 10.88 13.16
N ARG A 491 4.90 11.44 13.90
CA ARG A 491 5.00 11.48 15.38
C ARG A 491 4.68 10.17 16.07
#